data_AF-A0A9P7GKQ6-F1
#
_entry.id   AF-A0A9P7GKQ6-F1
#
_cell.length_a   1.000
_cell.length_b   1.000
_cell.length_c   1.000
_cell.angle_alpha   90.00
_cell.angle_beta   90.00
_cell.angle_gamma   90.00
#
_symmetry.space_group_name_H-M   'P 1'
#
loop_
_entity.id
_entity.type
_entity.pdbx_description
1 polymer ?
#
loop_
_entity_poly.entity_id
_entity_poly.type
_entity_poly.pdbx_seq_one_letter_code
_entity_poly.pdbx_strand_id
1 'polypeptide(L)'
;MASSFAMLKPTFSKTGSTHAGNASQVSDGAAAVLLACRSVAKRLGLPILGKFMQAAVVGVPSRTMGADPAYAIPKVRAPAPKSVW
;
A
#
# COMPACT_ATOMS: atom_id res chain seq x y z
N MET A 1 -13.55 24.34 -7.92
CA MET A 1 -12.69 23.54 -7.02
C MET A 1 -11.32 23.18 -7.58
N ALA A 2 -11.03 23.31 -8.89
CA ALA A 2 -9.69 23.08 -9.43
C ALA A 2 -8.67 24.23 -9.23
N SER A 3 -9.13 25.44 -8.85
CA SER A 3 -8.28 26.64 -8.86
C SER A 3 -7.24 26.71 -7.73
N SER A 4 -7.52 26.13 -6.56
CA SER A 4 -6.63 26.26 -5.40
C SER A 4 -5.32 25.47 -5.55
N PHE A 5 -5.35 24.30 -6.20
CA PHE A 5 -4.13 23.49 -6.38
C PHE A 5 -3.21 24.09 -7.45
N ALA A 6 -3.78 24.70 -8.49
CA ALA A 6 -3.02 25.38 -9.54
C ALA A 6 -2.18 26.58 -9.02
N MET A 7 -2.51 27.11 -7.84
CA MET A 7 -1.75 28.20 -7.21
C MET A 7 -0.55 27.70 -6.38
N LEU A 8 -0.45 26.39 -6.11
CA LEU A 8 0.63 25.83 -5.31
C LEU A 8 1.92 25.71 -6.12
N LYS A 9 3.02 26.21 -5.57
CA LYS A 9 4.33 26.15 -6.21
C LYS A 9 4.88 24.71 -6.16
N PRO A 10 5.60 24.25 -7.21
CA PRO A 10 6.35 23.00 -7.17
C PRO A 10 7.33 22.94 -5.99
N THR A 11 7.36 21.82 -5.26
CA THR A 11 8.14 21.68 -4.01
C THR A 11 9.56 21.16 -4.23
N PHE A 12 9.76 20.23 -5.16
CA PHE A 12 11.02 19.48 -5.29
C PHE A 12 11.89 19.87 -6.49
N SER A 13 11.30 20.50 -7.51
CA SER A 13 12.02 20.97 -8.71
C SER A 13 11.34 22.23 -9.25
N LYS A 14 12.13 23.17 -9.77
CA LYS A 14 11.63 24.45 -10.33
C LYS A 14 10.65 24.24 -11.49
N THR A 15 10.82 23.18 -12.26
CA THR A 15 9.97 22.81 -13.40
C THR A 15 9.14 21.55 -13.14
N GLY A 16 9.09 21.08 -11.88
CA GLY A 16 8.33 19.89 -11.49
C GLY A 16 6.84 20.16 -11.35
N SER A 17 6.05 19.10 -11.21
CA SER A 17 4.59 19.15 -10.99
C SER A 17 4.16 18.77 -9.57
N THR A 18 5.04 18.16 -8.78
CA THR A 18 4.73 17.74 -7.40
C THR A 18 4.76 18.94 -6.46
N HIS A 19 3.69 19.09 -5.67
CA HIS A 19 3.51 20.14 -4.69
C HIS A 19 2.77 19.61 -3.46
N ALA A 20 2.73 20.38 -2.37
CA ALA A 20 2.12 19.96 -1.10
C ALA A 20 0.67 19.43 -1.21
N GLY A 21 -0.13 19.99 -2.13
CA GLY A 21 -1.52 19.53 -2.35
C GLY A 21 -1.70 18.20 -3.11
N ASN A 22 -0.65 17.67 -3.77
CA ASN A 22 -0.73 16.41 -4.52
C ASN A 22 0.26 15.33 -4.02
N ALA A 23 0.99 15.63 -2.95
CA ALA A 23 1.81 14.68 -2.22
C ALA A 23 1.08 14.22 -0.95
N SER A 24 1.46 13.05 -0.44
CA SER A 24 1.01 12.61 0.89
C SER A 24 1.52 13.56 1.99
N GLN A 25 0.71 13.78 3.01
CA GLN A 25 1.08 14.60 4.17
C GLN A 25 2.17 13.92 5.01
N VAL A 26 3.00 14.73 5.68
CA VAL A 26 3.76 14.26 6.83
C VAL A 26 2.76 14.07 7.97
N SER A 27 2.73 12.89 8.58
CA SER A 27 1.73 12.53 9.57
C SER A 27 2.33 11.63 10.64
N ASP A 28 1.87 11.80 11.87
CA ASP A 28 2.22 10.96 13.02
C ASP A 28 1.02 10.05 13.37
N GLY A 29 1.26 8.74 13.51
CA GLY A 29 0.20 7.77 13.81
C GLY A 29 0.72 6.35 13.99
N ALA A 30 -0.14 5.47 14.53
CA ALA A 30 0.15 4.05 14.74
C ALA A 30 -1.02 3.16 14.30
N ALA A 31 -0.72 1.94 13.88
CA ALA A 31 -1.70 0.93 13.50
C ALA A 31 -1.26 -0.46 13.97
N ALA A 32 -2.22 -1.34 14.25
CA ALA A 32 -1.98 -2.73 14.63
C ALA A 32 -2.98 -3.66 13.94
N VAL A 33 -2.53 -4.87 13.58
CA VAL A 33 -3.37 -5.93 13.02
C VAL A 33 -3.10 -7.22 13.79
N LEU A 34 -4.17 -7.85 14.30
CA LEU A 34 -4.08 -9.14 14.96
C LEU A 34 -4.30 -10.26 13.92
N LEU A 35 -3.30 -11.12 13.78
CA LEU A 35 -3.37 -12.31 12.93
C LEU A 35 -3.50 -13.56 13.79
N ALA A 36 -4.32 -14.51 13.33
CA ALA A 36 -4.49 -15.80 13.97
C ALA A 36 -4.77 -16.89 12.94
N CYS A 37 -4.37 -18.12 13.26
CA CYS A 37 -4.88 -19.29 12.54
C CYS A 37 -6.40 -19.33 12.65
N ARG A 38 -7.08 -19.70 11.55
CA ARG A 38 -8.56 -19.75 11.51
C ARG A 38 -9.13 -20.69 12.58
N SER A 39 -8.45 -21.80 12.87
CA SER A 39 -8.81 -22.75 13.92
C SER A 39 -8.81 -22.12 15.31
N VAL A 40 -7.78 -21.34 15.64
CA VAL A 40 -7.64 -20.64 16.91
C VAL A 40 -8.70 -19.55 17.05
N ALA A 41 -8.90 -18.74 16.01
CA ALA A 41 -9.94 -17.69 16.01
C ALA A 41 -11.33 -18.29 16.24
N LYS A 42 -11.65 -19.41 15.57
CA LYS A 42 -12.92 -20.14 15.79
C LYS A 42 -13.04 -20.72 17.20
N ARG A 43 -11.98 -21.37 17.71
CA ARG A 43 -11.97 -21.95 19.07
C ARG A 43 -12.19 -20.89 20.15
N LEU A 44 -11.64 -19.70 19.96
CA LEU A 44 -11.75 -18.57 20.88
C LEU A 44 -12.98 -17.68 20.63
N GLY A 45 -13.84 -18.02 19.65
CA GLY A 45 -15.02 -17.22 19.31
C GLY A 45 -14.70 -15.82 18.77
N LEU A 46 -13.50 -15.59 18.22
CA LEU A 46 -13.08 -14.29 17.73
C LEU A 46 -13.67 -13.97 16.34
N PRO A 47 -14.04 -12.70 16.07
CA PRO A 47 -14.51 -12.28 14.77
C PRO A 47 -13.38 -12.32 13.73
N ILE A 48 -13.72 -12.74 12.50
CA ILE A 48 -12.75 -12.83 11.38
C ILE A 48 -13.09 -11.74 10.36
N LEU A 49 -12.27 -10.68 10.31
CA LEU A 49 -12.47 -9.55 9.39
C LEU A 49 -12.00 -9.83 7.96
N GLY A 50 -11.02 -10.73 7.80
CA GLY A 50 -10.44 -11.06 6.50
C GLY A 50 -9.50 -12.25 6.56
N LYS A 51 -8.98 -12.66 5.41
CA LYS A 51 -7.95 -13.70 5.28
C LYS A 51 -6.75 -13.09 4.56
N PHE A 52 -5.57 -13.22 5.15
CA PHE A 52 -4.31 -12.97 4.44
C PHE A 52 -4.10 -14.06 3.38
N MET A 53 -4.05 -13.67 2.11
CA MET A 53 -3.99 -14.62 0.99
C MET A 53 -2.58 -14.75 0.43
N GLN A 54 -2.00 -13.64 -0.02
CA GLN A 54 -0.69 -13.59 -0.67
C GLN A 54 -0.04 -12.22 -0.44
N ALA A 55 1.28 -12.18 -0.53
CA ALA A 55 2.07 -10.96 -0.61
C ALA A 55 3.19 -11.15 -1.64
N ALA A 56 3.54 -10.08 -2.34
CA ALA A 56 4.67 -10.08 -3.26
C ALA A 56 5.52 -8.83 -3.04
N VAL A 57 6.84 -9.02 -3.13
CA VAL A 57 7.83 -7.94 -3.12
C VAL A 57 8.58 -7.98 -4.45
N VAL A 58 8.80 -6.79 -4.99
CA VAL A 58 9.55 -6.52 -6.22
C VAL A 58 10.42 -5.30 -5.99
N GLY A 59 11.46 -5.12 -6.80
CA GLY A 59 12.24 -3.90 -6.83
C GLY A 59 12.30 -3.35 -8.26
N VAL A 60 12.25 -2.04 -8.38
CA VAL A 60 12.54 -1.28 -9.62
C VAL A 60 13.73 -0.35 -9.37
N PRO A 61 14.33 0.25 -10.42
CA PRO A 61 15.35 1.27 -10.24
C PRO A 61 14.85 2.42 -9.35
N SER A 62 15.72 2.92 -8.46
CA SER A 62 15.35 3.92 -7.44
C SER A 62 14.75 5.21 -8.02
N ARG A 63 15.19 5.61 -9.21
CA ARG A 63 14.66 6.79 -9.93
C ARG A 63 13.18 6.65 -10.32
N THR A 64 12.64 5.43 -10.36
CA THR A 64 11.28 5.10 -10.82
C THR A 64 10.45 4.37 -9.76
N MET A 65 10.82 4.45 -8.48
CA MET A 65 10.16 3.75 -7.36
C MET A 65 8.62 3.85 -7.38
N GLY A 66 8.04 4.98 -7.79
CA GLY A 66 6.58 5.14 -7.87
C GLY A 66 5.85 4.12 -8.78
N ALA A 67 6.58 3.42 -9.65
CA ALA A 67 6.03 2.39 -10.54
C ALA A 67 5.97 0.98 -9.91
N ASP A 68 6.54 0.76 -8.72
CA ASP A 68 6.57 -0.55 -8.06
C ASP A 68 5.22 -1.29 -8.03
N PRO A 69 4.07 -0.64 -7.75
CA PRO A 69 2.77 -1.32 -7.73
C PRO A 69 2.40 -1.96 -9.07
N ALA A 70 2.80 -1.38 -10.20
CA ALA A 70 2.51 -1.92 -11.53
C ALA A 70 3.17 -3.30 -11.77
N TYR A 71 4.26 -3.59 -11.07
CA TYR A 71 4.99 -4.87 -11.15
C TYR A 71 4.60 -5.82 -10.01
N ALA A 72 4.32 -5.29 -8.81
CA ALA A 72 3.95 -6.10 -7.65
C ALA A 72 2.56 -6.74 -7.81
N ILE A 73 1.58 -6.00 -8.36
CA ILE A 73 0.19 -6.43 -8.48
C ILE A 73 0.04 -7.68 -9.38
N PRO A 74 0.62 -7.73 -10.59
CA PRO A 74 0.60 -8.95 -11.40
C PRO A 74 1.23 -10.15 -10.69
N LYS A 75 2.32 -9.92 -9.93
CA LYS A 75 3.05 -10.98 -9.22
C LYS A 75 2.23 -11.58 -8.07
N VAL A 76 1.55 -10.75 -7.27
CA VAL A 76 0.70 -11.24 -6.17
C VAL A 76 -0.61 -11.87 -6.66
N ARG A 77 -1.07 -11.51 -7.87
CA ARG A 77 -2.26 -12.09 -8.49
C ARG A 77 -2.00 -13.44 -9.16
N ALA A 78 -0.74 -13.82 -9.37
CA ALA A 78 -0.40 -15.16 -9.85
C ALA A 78 -1.07 -16.23 -8.96
N PRO A 79 -1.46 -17.40 -9.51
CA PRO A 79 -2.17 -18.42 -8.75
C PRO A 79 -1.45 -18.72 -7.44
N ALA A 80 -2.15 -18.51 -6.32
CA ALA A 80 -1.62 -18.84 -5.02
C ALA A 80 -1.26 -20.33 -4.99
N PRO A 81 -0.06 -20.73 -4.51
CA PRO A 81 0.12 -22.10 -4.10
C PRO A 81 -0.98 -22.43 -3.10
N LYS A 82 -1.65 -23.59 -3.27
CA LYS A 82 -2.74 -24.03 -2.36
C LYS A 82 -2.22 -23.90 -0.93
N SER A 83 -2.96 -23.17 -0.09
CA SER A 83 -2.51 -22.90 1.28
C SER A 83 -2.26 -24.21 2.01
N VAL A 84 -1.02 -24.43 2.44
CA VAL A 84 -0.57 -25.54 3.31
C VAL A 84 -0.72 -25.21 4.81
N TRP A 85 -1.42 -24.12 5.12
CA TRP A 85 -1.72 -23.63 6.47
C TRP A 85 -3.24 -23.53 6.69
#